data_AF-A0A2I0NFQ6-F1
#
_entry.id   AF-A0A2I0NFQ6-F1
#
_cell.length_a   1.000
_cell.length_b   1.000
_cell.length_c   1.000
_cell.angle_alpha   90.00
_cell.angle_beta   90.00
_cell.angle_gamma   90.00
#
_symmetry.space_group_name_H-M   'P 1'
#
loop_
_entity.id
_entity.type
_entity.pdbx_description
1 polymer ?
#
loop_
_entity_poly.entity_id
_entity_poly.type
_entity_poly.pdbx_seq_one_letter_code
_entity_poly.pdbx_strand_id
1 'polypeptide(L)'
;MNDRAVIDIIKKIFIFKGYSVTSSGISDMVAENNNEKLFIKYEPSTNINNARYFAADLKRSGGKGILISDNFDDRTQRFAFNEGITVWDRKELESWIGEAVLSGALSGDIEPEPLVEETAASMFGADMFSAFRPHVSGEPVKNEPATLPVKEEYEKTIRLSLASVPLNIGKSDASSIAKEKISNVKSQKLKFIPIWYYRYSFSTQKKYKSKTIDMSGEGEGCIDGLTSEPSGKKYSDILDNTFVPTRNYEIVKPAVEKKDASARALEAIIRDNTREERINEMIGDTIVFQQKVFAPDPQAVTLEMELIHIPVWEIEGDNKILEINAHDGHISEKNRKGRVEPAGKGHIIDSDERVTYKEPRSKITYDDAEFV
;
A
#
# COMPACT_ATOMS: atom_id res chain seq x y z
N MET A 1 13.92 31.57 -9.67
CA MET A 1 12.59 32.22 -9.67
C MET A 1 12.66 33.42 -8.72
N ASN A 2 11.60 34.23 -8.56
CA ASN A 2 11.59 35.21 -7.47
C ASN A 2 11.27 34.46 -6.17
N ASP A 3 12.27 34.24 -5.32
CA ASP A 3 12.17 33.37 -4.14
C ASP A 3 11.05 33.81 -3.18
N ARG A 4 10.80 35.12 -3.08
CA ARG A 4 9.69 35.66 -2.28
C ARG A 4 8.33 35.24 -2.83
N ALA A 5 8.16 35.27 -4.16
CA ALA A 5 6.91 34.86 -4.79
C ALA A 5 6.62 33.38 -4.57
N VAL A 6 7.65 32.53 -4.65
CA VAL A 6 7.51 31.08 -4.40
C VAL A 6 7.16 30.81 -2.94
N ILE A 7 7.85 31.46 -2.01
CA ILE A 7 7.57 31.38 -0.57
C ILE A 7 6.13 31.80 -0.27
N ASP A 8 5.63 32.88 -0.88
CA ASP A 8 4.26 33.35 -0.65
C ASP A 8 3.21 32.39 -1.22
N ILE A 9 3.49 31.72 -2.35
CA ILE A 9 2.64 30.65 -2.88
C ILE A 9 2.60 29.46 -1.91
N ILE A 10 3.77 29.03 -1.40
CA ILE A 10 3.86 27.92 -0.45
C ILE A 10 3.04 28.23 0.81
N LYS A 11 3.16 29.45 1.38
CA LYS A 11 2.35 29.88 2.52
C LYS A 11 0.86 29.71 2.26
N LYS A 12 0.38 30.16 1.09
CA LYS A 12 -1.04 30.06 0.71
C LYS A 12 -1.52 28.62 0.64
N ILE A 13 -0.70 27.69 0.13
CA ILE A 13 -1.02 26.25 0.10
C ILE A 13 -1.28 25.72 1.52
N PHE A 14 -0.40 26.03 2.47
CA PHE A 14 -0.55 25.55 3.85
C PHE A 14 -1.73 26.19 4.57
N ILE A 15 -1.95 27.50 4.38
CA ILE A 15 -3.14 28.20 4.92
C ILE A 15 -4.43 27.56 4.40
N PHE A 16 -4.50 27.28 3.09
CA PHE A 16 -5.66 26.61 2.49
C PHE A 16 -5.93 25.24 3.09
N LYS A 17 -4.87 24.49 3.45
CA LYS A 17 -4.96 23.19 4.13
C LYS A 17 -5.27 23.29 5.63
N GLY A 18 -5.57 24.48 6.15
CA GLY A 18 -5.93 24.70 7.54
C GLY A 18 -4.73 24.78 8.50
N TYR A 19 -3.51 25.01 7.99
CA TYR A 19 -2.35 25.27 8.84
C TYR A 19 -2.24 26.76 9.17
N SER A 20 -1.83 27.05 10.41
CA SER A 20 -1.30 28.36 10.77
C SER A 20 0.16 28.47 10.32
N VAL A 21 0.51 29.52 9.58
CA VAL A 21 1.88 29.69 9.05
C VAL A 21 2.57 30.87 9.71
N THR A 22 3.73 30.63 10.31
CA THR A 22 4.55 31.63 10.99
C THR A 22 5.96 31.67 10.44
N SER A 23 6.66 32.79 10.64
CA SER A 23 8.08 32.93 10.31
C SER A 23 8.95 32.25 11.37
N SER A 24 10.11 31.72 10.97
CA SER A 24 11.03 31.00 11.85
C SER A 24 12.46 31.44 11.63
N GLY A 25 13.30 31.29 12.66
CA GLY A 25 14.74 31.55 12.56
C GLY A 25 15.55 30.38 11.97
N ILE A 26 14.93 29.20 11.86
CA ILE A 26 15.57 27.96 11.39
C ILE A 26 15.05 27.45 10.04
N SER A 27 13.96 28.04 9.55
CA SER A 27 13.31 27.71 8.29
C SER A 27 12.62 28.95 7.73
N ASP A 28 12.31 28.96 6.43
CA ASP A 28 11.62 30.11 5.81
C ASP A 28 10.20 30.30 6.39
N MET A 29 9.57 29.20 6.79
CA MET A 29 8.31 29.23 7.54
C MET A 29 8.10 27.96 8.37
N VAL A 30 7.14 28.04 9.30
CA VAL A 30 6.64 26.93 10.09
C VAL A 30 5.13 26.87 9.91
N ALA A 31 4.62 25.70 9.54
CA ALA A 31 3.19 25.42 9.43
C ALA A 31 2.76 24.52 10.59
N GLU A 32 1.79 24.97 11.38
CA GLU A 32 1.26 24.25 12.55
C GLU A 32 -0.24 24.01 12.40
N ASN A 33 -0.66 22.77 12.63
CA ASN A 33 -2.05 22.38 12.86
C ASN A 33 -2.16 21.62 14.20
N ASN A 34 -3.38 21.33 14.66
CA ASN A 34 -3.65 20.79 16.01
C ASN A 34 -2.82 19.56 16.43
N ASN A 35 -2.24 18.81 15.48
CA ASN A 35 -1.43 17.61 15.77
C ASN A 35 -0.04 17.61 15.09
N GLU A 36 0.33 18.64 14.32
CA GLU A 36 1.52 18.58 13.47
C GLU A 36 2.23 19.93 13.33
N LYS A 37 3.56 19.89 13.47
CA LYS A 37 4.47 21.03 13.28
C LYS A 37 5.46 20.73 12.16
N LEU A 38 5.35 21.51 11.08
CA LEU A 38 6.12 21.37 9.86
C LEU A 38 7.07 22.55 9.70
N PHE A 39 8.37 22.30 9.62
CA PHE A 39 9.36 23.30 9.25
C PHE A 39 9.58 23.23 7.76
N ILE A 40 9.39 24.34 7.04
CA ILE A 40 9.45 24.38 5.58
C ILE A 40 10.57 25.31 5.16
N LYS A 41 11.50 24.78 4.36
CA LYS A 41 12.65 25.51 3.83
C LYS A 41 12.63 25.48 2.31
N TYR A 42 12.68 26.64 1.65
CA TYR A 42 12.81 26.78 0.21
C TYR A 42 14.23 27.21 -0.15
N GLU A 43 14.92 26.38 -0.91
CA GLU A 43 16.30 26.59 -1.31
C GLU A 43 16.45 26.21 -2.79
N PRO A 44 16.43 27.19 -3.72
CA PRO A 44 16.37 26.93 -5.17
C PRO A 44 17.49 26.02 -5.68
N SER A 45 18.66 26.09 -5.05
CA SER A 45 19.80 25.22 -5.28
C SER A 45 20.21 24.54 -3.98
N THR A 46 19.72 23.32 -3.77
CA THR A 46 20.04 22.55 -2.58
C THR A 46 21.14 21.51 -2.81
N ASN A 47 21.83 21.13 -1.74
CA ASN A 47 22.83 20.07 -1.75
C ASN A 47 22.82 19.33 -0.40
N ILE A 48 23.60 18.26 -0.31
CA ILE A 48 23.63 17.40 0.88
C ILE A 48 24.05 18.14 2.16
N ASN A 49 24.88 19.19 2.07
CA ASN A 49 25.28 19.97 3.24
C ASN A 49 24.10 20.83 3.72
N ASN A 50 23.36 21.44 2.81
CA ASN A 50 22.17 22.23 3.14
C ASN A 50 21.09 21.38 3.82
N ALA A 51 20.84 20.18 3.27
CA ALA A 51 19.95 19.20 3.87
C ALA A 51 20.44 18.74 5.26
N ARG A 52 21.76 18.56 5.43
CA ARG A 52 22.37 18.17 6.72
C ARG A 52 22.22 19.25 7.79
N TYR A 53 22.44 20.52 7.44
CA TYR A 53 22.21 21.63 8.37
C TYR A 53 20.75 21.69 8.80
N PHE A 54 19.84 21.59 7.83
CA PHE A 54 18.41 21.58 8.11
C PHE A 54 18.00 20.39 9.01
N ALA A 55 18.52 19.19 8.75
CA ALA A 55 18.31 18.01 9.62
C ALA A 55 18.78 18.25 11.06
N ALA A 56 19.94 18.87 11.24
CA ALA A 56 20.47 19.18 12.57
C ALA A 56 19.58 20.17 13.34
N ASP A 57 19.04 21.17 12.66
CA ASP A 57 18.14 22.16 13.25
C ASP A 57 16.76 21.55 13.60
N LEU A 58 16.24 20.64 12.76
CA LEU A 58 15.01 19.90 13.02
C LEU A 58 15.10 19.04 14.29
N LYS A 59 16.22 18.31 14.47
CA LYS A 59 16.44 17.45 15.63
C LYS A 59 16.39 18.22 16.95
N ARG A 60 16.80 19.49 16.95
CA ARG A 60 16.75 20.37 18.13
C ARG A 60 15.36 20.93 18.41
N SER A 61 14.54 21.05 17.38
CA SER A 61 13.29 21.82 17.43
C SER A 61 12.04 20.98 17.57
N GLY A 62 12.12 19.66 17.32
CA GLY A 62 11.01 18.73 17.51
C GLY A 62 9.85 18.95 16.54
N GLY A 63 9.97 18.43 15.32
CA GLY A 63 8.93 18.47 14.29
C GLY A 63 9.38 17.83 12.98
N LYS A 64 8.56 17.87 11.94
CA LYS A 64 8.89 17.30 10.62
C LYS A 64 9.42 18.37 9.67
N GLY A 65 10.33 18.00 8.79
CA GLY A 65 10.95 18.91 7.83
C GLY A 65 10.42 18.72 6.40
N ILE A 66 10.18 19.84 5.71
CA ILE A 66 9.94 19.91 4.27
C ILE A 66 11.03 20.78 3.65
N LEU A 67 11.82 20.20 2.74
CA LEU A 67 12.85 20.89 1.98
C LEU A 67 12.40 21.02 0.53
N ILE A 68 12.31 22.24 0.02
CA ILE A 68 11.78 22.55 -1.31
C ILE A 68 12.92 23.13 -2.16
N SER A 69 13.14 22.59 -3.35
CA SER A 69 14.20 23.02 -4.28
C SER A 69 13.73 22.84 -5.72
N ASP A 70 14.38 23.49 -6.69
CA ASP A 70 14.04 23.28 -8.11
C ASP A 70 14.35 21.83 -8.54
N ASN A 71 15.43 21.26 -7.99
CA ASN A 71 15.81 19.87 -8.15
C ASN A 71 16.58 19.34 -6.93
N PHE A 72 16.75 18.02 -6.88
CA PHE A 72 17.60 17.32 -5.92
C PHE A 72 18.47 16.32 -6.69
N ASP A 73 19.74 16.17 -6.27
CA ASP A 73 20.55 15.03 -6.69
C ASP A 73 20.26 13.80 -5.80
N ASP A 74 20.51 12.60 -6.33
CA ASP A 74 20.22 11.33 -5.66
C ASP A 74 20.83 11.23 -4.26
N ARG A 75 22.03 11.79 -4.04
CA ARG A 75 22.69 11.72 -2.73
C ARG A 75 21.96 12.60 -1.72
N THR A 76 21.55 13.79 -2.13
CA THR A 76 20.79 14.72 -1.29
C THR A 76 19.39 14.15 -0.98
N GLN A 77 18.71 13.56 -1.96
CA GLN A 77 17.38 12.96 -1.77
C GLN A 77 17.43 11.75 -0.83
N ARG A 78 18.39 10.83 -1.01
CA ARG A 78 18.61 9.69 -0.11
C ARG A 78 18.94 10.12 1.31
N PHE A 79 19.77 11.16 1.45
CA PHE A 79 20.10 11.72 2.76
C PHE A 79 18.86 12.30 3.45
N ALA A 80 18.09 13.14 2.75
CA ALA A 80 16.88 13.74 3.29
C ALA A 80 15.89 12.66 3.74
N PHE A 81 15.69 11.61 2.94
CA PHE A 81 14.85 10.46 3.29
C PHE A 81 15.31 9.77 4.58
N ASN A 82 16.60 9.46 4.70
CA ASN A 82 17.17 8.79 5.89
C ASN A 82 17.04 9.64 7.17
N GLU A 83 17.01 10.97 7.04
CA GLU A 83 16.83 11.90 8.15
C GLU A 83 15.34 12.24 8.41
N GLY A 84 14.40 11.61 7.70
CA GLY A 84 12.96 11.84 7.85
C GLY A 84 12.48 13.19 7.29
N ILE A 85 13.26 13.81 6.41
CA ILE A 85 12.91 15.06 5.73
C ILE A 85 12.14 14.74 4.45
N THR A 86 10.98 15.37 4.28
CA THR A 86 10.24 15.35 3.02
C THR A 86 10.86 16.35 2.05
N VAL A 87 11.11 15.94 0.80
CA VAL A 87 11.64 16.83 -0.24
C VAL A 87 10.55 17.14 -1.25
N TRP A 88 10.40 18.40 -1.68
CA TRP A 88 9.53 18.80 -2.79
C TRP A 88 10.38 19.42 -3.89
N ASP A 89 10.52 18.73 -5.01
CA ASP A 89 11.11 19.32 -6.20
C ASP A 89 10.12 20.28 -6.89
N ARG A 90 10.56 20.90 -8.00
CA ARG A 90 9.68 21.77 -8.80
C ARG A 90 8.37 21.09 -9.20
N LYS A 91 8.39 19.81 -9.57
CA LYS A 91 7.18 19.09 -10.04
C LYS A 91 6.23 18.82 -8.88
N GLU A 92 6.75 18.45 -7.72
CA GLU A 92 5.94 18.29 -6.52
C GLU A 92 5.28 19.60 -6.11
N LEU A 93 6.04 20.70 -6.13
CA LEU A 93 5.50 22.03 -5.87
C LEU A 93 4.39 22.40 -6.87
N GLU A 94 4.61 22.18 -8.16
CA GLU A 94 3.60 22.39 -9.21
C GLU A 94 2.32 21.54 -8.96
N SER A 95 2.48 20.30 -8.50
CA SER A 95 1.36 19.42 -8.14
C SER A 95 0.56 19.94 -6.95
N TRP A 96 1.23 20.37 -5.89
CA TRP A 96 0.57 20.95 -4.71
C TRP A 96 -0.16 22.26 -5.03
N ILE A 97 0.41 23.08 -5.91
CA ILE A 97 -0.26 24.27 -6.43
C ILE A 97 -1.52 23.87 -7.19
N GLY A 98 -1.42 22.90 -8.11
CA GLY A 98 -2.56 22.42 -8.90
C GLY A 98 -3.68 21.85 -8.02
N GLU A 99 -3.35 21.04 -7.03
CA GLU A 99 -4.32 20.49 -6.06
C GLU A 99 -5.01 21.59 -5.27
N ALA A 100 -4.26 22.58 -4.76
CA ALA A 100 -4.84 23.69 -4.00
C ALA A 100 -5.80 24.52 -4.86
N VAL A 101 -5.43 24.80 -6.12
CA VAL A 101 -6.28 25.51 -7.09
C VAL A 101 -7.57 24.73 -7.37
N LEU A 102 -7.46 23.43 -7.66
CA LEU A 102 -8.62 22.58 -7.98
C LEU A 102 -9.54 22.38 -6.78
N SER A 103 -8.98 22.18 -5.59
CA SER A 103 -9.76 22.03 -4.36
C SER A 103 -10.53 23.31 -4.04
N GLY A 104 -9.91 24.47 -4.26
CA GLY A 104 -10.60 25.76 -4.15
C GLY A 104 -11.73 25.93 -5.16
N ALA A 105 -11.58 25.42 -6.38
CA ALA A 105 -12.61 25.46 -7.42
C ALA A 105 -13.76 24.47 -7.19
N LEU A 106 -13.48 23.30 -6.59
CA LEU A 106 -14.45 22.22 -6.39
C LEU A 106 -15.22 22.33 -5.07
N SER A 107 -14.72 23.07 -4.08
CA SER A 107 -15.38 23.29 -2.79
C SER A 107 -16.49 24.37 -2.86
N GLY A 108 -17.09 24.55 -4.04
CA GLY A 108 -18.10 25.56 -4.33
C GLY A 108 -19.45 25.26 -3.67
N ASP A 109 -19.59 25.61 -2.40
CA ASP A 109 -20.89 25.85 -1.76
C ASP A 109 -21.32 27.30 -1.99
N ILE A 110 -21.65 27.68 -3.23
CA ILE A 110 -22.44 28.88 -3.55
C ILE A 110 -23.31 28.56 -4.78
N GLU A 111 -24.62 28.80 -4.65
CA GLU A 111 -25.63 28.65 -5.70
C GLU A 111 -25.26 29.37 -7.02
N PRO A 112 -25.81 28.93 -8.17
CA PRO A 112 -25.30 29.31 -9.48
C PRO A 112 -25.77 30.71 -9.88
N GLU A 113 -24.89 31.70 -9.73
CA GLU A 113 -24.91 32.92 -10.54
C GLU A 113 -23.65 33.02 -11.41
N PRO A 114 -23.74 33.67 -12.59
CA PRO A 114 -22.73 33.55 -13.62
C PRO A 114 -21.54 34.47 -13.31
N LEU A 115 -20.34 33.90 -13.19
CA LEU A 115 -19.05 34.37 -13.75
C LEU A 115 -17.87 33.80 -12.94
N VAL A 116 -17.06 32.98 -13.62
CA VAL A 116 -15.98 32.12 -13.09
C VAL A 116 -14.65 32.90 -12.93
N GLU A 117 -14.68 34.17 -12.55
CA GLU A 117 -13.46 35.03 -12.55
C GLU A 117 -12.94 35.42 -11.15
N GLU A 118 -13.77 35.46 -10.11
CA GLU A 118 -13.34 36.08 -8.83
C GLU A 118 -12.59 35.14 -7.87
N THR A 119 -12.89 33.84 -7.82
CA THR A 119 -12.37 32.95 -6.77
C THR A 119 -10.90 32.59 -6.95
N ALA A 120 -10.45 32.38 -8.19
CA ALA A 120 -9.04 32.10 -8.51
C ALA A 120 -8.18 33.39 -8.54
N ALA A 121 -8.76 34.52 -8.97
CA ALA A 121 -8.12 35.83 -8.93
C ALA A 121 -7.88 36.31 -7.49
N SER A 122 -8.78 35.99 -6.56
CA SER A 122 -8.64 36.23 -5.13
C SER A 122 -7.46 35.45 -4.51
N MET A 123 -7.26 34.18 -4.89
CA MET A 123 -6.17 33.35 -4.34
C MET A 123 -4.78 33.67 -4.92
N PHE A 124 -4.67 33.97 -6.21
CA PHE A 124 -3.35 34.08 -6.89
C PHE A 124 -3.04 35.46 -7.48
N GLY A 125 -3.98 36.41 -7.40
CA GLY A 125 -3.86 37.76 -7.98
C GLY A 125 -4.15 37.76 -9.49
N ALA A 126 -4.85 38.80 -9.96
CA ALA A 126 -5.26 38.94 -11.37
C ALA A 126 -4.07 38.90 -12.36
N ASP A 127 -2.90 39.37 -11.94
CA ASP A 127 -1.69 39.37 -12.78
C ASP A 127 -1.14 37.97 -13.07
N MET A 128 -1.30 37.02 -12.14
CA MET A 128 -0.78 35.65 -12.32
C MET A 128 -1.69 34.84 -13.24
N PHE A 129 -2.99 35.10 -13.23
CA PHE A 129 -3.98 34.41 -14.07
C PHE A 129 -3.91 34.86 -15.55
N SER A 130 -3.54 36.12 -15.79
CA SER A 130 -3.26 36.66 -17.14
C SER A 130 -2.18 35.88 -17.91
N ALA A 131 -1.17 35.38 -17.20
CA ALA A 131 -0.08 34.58 -17.77
C ALA A 131 -0.50 33.16 -18.21
N PHE A 132 -1.70 32.69 -17.81
CA PHE A 132 -2.23 31.38 -18.16
C PHE A 132 -3.14 31.37 -19.39
N ARG A 133 -3.33 32.50 -20.09
CA ARG A 133 -4.02 32.47 -21.38
C ARG A 133 -3.13 31.78 -22.43
N PRO A 134 -3.58 30.69 -23.06
CA PRO A 134 -2.83 30.10 -24.16
C PRO A 134 -2.83 31.07 -25.35
N HIS A 135 -1.67 31.65 -25.66
CA HIS A 135 -1.43 32.27 -26.96
C HIS A 135 -1.26 31.17 -27.99
N VAL A 136 -2.32 30.90 -28.76
CA VAL A 136 -2.22 30.14 -30.00
C VAL A 136 -1.79 31.12 -31.10
N SER A 137 -0.47 31.29 -31.26
CA SER A 137 0.11 31.88 -32.46
C SER A 137 1.04 30.85 -33.08
N GLY A 138 0.56 30.22 -34.16
CA GLY A 138 1.34 29.26 -34.92
C GLY A 138 2.33 29.96 -35.85
N GLU A 139 3.59 29.55 -35.77
CA GLU A 139 4.53 29.51 -36.91
C GLU A 139 5.49 28.31 -36.75
N PRO A 140 5.97 27.71 -37.86
CA PRO A 140 6.64 26.42 -37.85
C PRO A 140 8.15 26.55 -37.63
N VAL A 141 8.70 25.87 -36.62
CA VAL A 141 10.15 25.79 -36.42
C VAL A 141 10.73 24.63 -37.23
N LYS A 142 11.67 24.96 -38.11
CA LYS A 142 12.44 24.02 -38.95
C LYS A 142 13.38 23.17 -38.08
N ASN A 143 13.42 21.87 -38.40
CA ASN A 143 14.29 20.87 -37.78
C ASN A 143 15.74 20.98 -38.26
N GLU A 144 16.69 20.88 -37.33
CA GLU A 144 17.99 20.23 -37.55
C GLU A 144 18.37 19.40 -36.30
N PRO A 145 18.99 18.22 -36.47
CA PRO A 145 19.06 17.20 -35.42
C PRO A 145 20.27 17.37 -34.50
N ALA A 146 20.01 17.64 -33.22
CA ALA A 146 20.99 17.41 -32.16
C ALA A 146 20.76 16.01 -31.56
N THR A 147 21.72 15.12 -31.77
CA THR A 147 21.82 13.82 -31.10
C THR A 147 22.00 14.05 -29.60
N LEU A 148 20.90 14.01 -28.85
CA LEU A 148 20.92 13.98 -27.40
C LEU A 148 21.24 12.56 -26.91
N PRO A 149 22.08 12.40 -25.88
CA PRO A 149 22.28 11.12 -25.21
C PRO A 149 20.95 10.68 -24.60
N VAL A 150 20.70 9.37 -24.66
CA VAL A 150 19.50 8.69 -24.15
C VAL A 150 19.22 9.16 -22.72
N LYS A 151 18.23 10.05 -22.56
CA LYS A 151 17.66 10.37 -21.25
C LYS A 151 16.87 9.16 -20.81
N GLU A 152 17.30 8.50 -19.75
CA GLU A 152 16.43 7.63 -18.97
C GLU A 152 15.22 8.47 -18.55
N GLU A 153 14.05 8.19 -19.13
CA GLU A 153 12.79 8.78 -18.71
C GLU A 153 12.48 8.24 -17.31
N TYR A 154 12.90 8.98 -16.28
CA TYR A 154 12.44 8.78 -14.92
C TYR A 154 10.91 8.88 -14.92
N GLU A 155 10.25 7.74 -14.72
CA GLU A 155 8.80 7.65 -14.63
C GLU A 155 8.35 8.56 -13.48
N LYS A 156 7.58 9.61 -13.80
CA LYS A 156 7.13 10.59 -12.80
C LYS A 156 6.36 9.86 -11.69
N THR A 157 6.78 10.01 -10.44
CA THR A 157 6.13 9.41 -9.27
C THR A 157 5.35 10.45 -8.45
N ILE A 158 4.33 10.00 -7.72
CA ILE A 158 3.57 10.76 -6.73
C ILE A 158 3.61 10.04 -5.39
N ARG A 159 3.52 10.79 -4.29
CA ARG A 159 3.41 10.22 -2.94
C ARG A 159 1.93 10.01 -2.61
N LEU A 160 1.59 8.79 -2.23
CA LEU A 160 0.27 8.44 -1.69
C LEU A 160 0.38 8.19 -0.20
N SER A 161 -0.55 8.74 0.59
CA SER A 161 -0.76 8.33 1.98
C SER A 161 -1.51 7.00 2.00
N LEU A 162 -0.76 5.93 1.80
CA LEU A 162 -1.23 4.56 1.67
C LEU A 162 -0.29 3.66 2.46
N ALA A 163 -0.82 3.00 3.49
CA ALA A 163 -0.10 1.97 4.23
C ALA A 163 0.23 0.81 3.28
N SER A 164 1.50 0.62 2.95
CA SER A 164 1.94 -0.38 1.99
C SER A 164 3.37 -0.83 2.28
N VAL A 165 3.70 -2.05 1.87
CA VAL A 165 5.09 -2.50 1.83
C VAL A 165 5.87 -1.79 0.71
N PRO A 166 7.20 -1.63 0.84
CA PRO A 166 8.01 -0.91 -0.13
C PRO A 166 7.87 -1.44 -1.57
N LEU A 167 7.76 -0.52 -2.54
CA LEU A 167 7.86 -0.79 -3.97
C LEU A 167 9.35 -0.90 -4.36
N ASN A 168 9.91 -2.10 -4.28
CA ASN A 168 11.32 -2.36 -4.54
C ASN A 168 11.62 -2.61 -6.03
N ILE A 169 10.63 -3.14 -6.76
CA ILE A 169 10.76 -3.51 -8.17
C ILE A 169 10.07 -2.46 -9.03
N GLY A 170 10.88 -1.75 -9.83
CA GLY A 170 10.41 -0.76 -10.78
C GLY A 170 9.73 -1.39 -12.00
N LYS A 171 9.11 -0.55 -12.82
CA LYS A 171 8.39 -0.96 -14.02
C LYS A 171 9.27 -1.71 -15.02
N SER A 172 10.48 -1.20 -15.27
CA SER A 172 11.49 -1.79 -16.17
C SER A 172 11.94 -3.18 -15.69
N ASP A 173 12.11 -3.32 -14.38
CA ASP A 173 12.59 -4.56 -13.76
C ASP A 173 11.50 -5.62 -13.80
N ALA A 174 10.25 -5.25 -13.47
CA ALA A 174 9.10 -6.12 -13.62
C ALA A 174 8.90 -6.56 -15.08
N SER A 175 9.08 -5.65 -16.04
CA SER A 175 9.08 -5.99 -17.48
C SER A 175 10.20 -6.99 -17.83
N SER A 176 11.38 -6.85 -17.24
CA SER A 176 12.51 -7.75 -17.49
C SER A 176 12.25 -9.15 -16.91
N ILE A 177 11.71 -9.23 -15.70
CA ILE A 177 11.29 -10.48 -15.05
C ILE A 177 10.19 -11.17 -15.87
N ALA A 178 9.24 -10.41 -16.41
CA ALA A 178 8.12 -10.97 -17.16
C ALA A 178 8.50 -11.58 -18.52
N LYS A 179 9.53 -11.06 -19.19
CA LYS A 179 9.95 -11.51 -20.54
C LYS A 179 10.31 -12.99 -20.60
N GLU A 180 10.77 -13.59 -19.50
CA GLU A 180 11.07 -15.02 -19.44
C GLU A 180 9.81 -15.90 -19.51
N LYS A 181 8.65 -15.35 -19.13
CA LYS A 181 7.41 -16.10 -18.95
C LYS A 181 6.30 -15.66 -19.89
N ILE A 182 6.30 -14.42 -20.36
CA ILE A 182 5.28 -13.84 -21.24
C ILE A 182 5.91 -13.42 -22.57
N SER A 183 5.30 -13.90 -23.65
CA SER A 183 5.51 -13.37 -24.99
C SER A 183 4.65 -12.12 -25.22
N ASN A 184 5.28 -11.08 -25.76
CA ASN A 184 4.67 -9.83 -26.20
C ASN A 184 3.79 -9.12 -25.13
N VAL A 185 4.40 -8.19 -24.39
CA VAL A 185 3.73 -7.42 -23.34
C VAL A 185 2.78 -6.40 -23.97
N LYS A 186 1.47 -6.54 -23.70
CA LYS A 186 0.41 -5.63 -24.17
C LYS A 186 0.18 -4.47 -23.22
N SER A 187 0.16 -4.76 -21.92
CA SER A 187 -0.12 -3.77 -20.90
C SER A 187 0.63 -4.11 -19.61
N GLN A 188 0.92 -3.07 -18.83
CA GLN A 188 1.53 -3.18 -17.51
C GLN A 188 0.83 -2.18 -16.59
N LYS A 189 0.35 -2.66 -15.44
CA LYS A 189 -0.39 -1.89 -14.45
C LYS A 189 0.11 -2.21 -13.04
N LEU A 190 0.34 -1.20 -12.21
CA LEU A 190 0.65 -1.39 -10.80
C LEU A 190 -0.66 -1.50 -10.01
N LYS A 191 -0.85 -2.56 -9.23
CA LYS A 191 -2.01 -2.73 -8.35
C LYS A 191 -1.56 -2.75 -6.90
N PHE A 192 -2.29 -2.05 -6.04
CA PHE A 192 -2.15 -2.13 -4.60
C PHE A 192 -3.22 -3.06 -4.06
N ILE A 193 -2.83 -4.29 -3.75
CA ILE A 193 -3.74 -5.35 -3.30
C ILE A 193 -3.93 -5.24 -1.78
N PRO A 194 -5.18 -5.14 -1.28
CA PRO A 194 -5.46 -4.96 0.13
C PRO A 194 -5.22 -6.24 0.92
N ILE A 195 -4.54 -6.12 2.06
CA ILE A 195 -4.26 -7.20 3.01
C ILE A 195 -4.60 -6.70 4.42
N TRP A 196 -5.35 -7.51 5.16
CA TRP A 196 -5.55 -7.30 6.58
C TRP A 196 -4.38 -7.91 7.35
N TYR A 197 -3.43 -7.08 7.75
CA TYR A 197 -2.30 -7.49 8.58
C TYR A 197 -2.70 -7.43 10.05
N TYR A 198 -2.34 -8.45 10.82
CA TYR A 198 -2.68 -8.52 12.23
C TYR A 198 -1.52 -8.96 13.10
N ARG A 199 -1.55 -8.51 14.35
CA ARG A 199 -0.70 -8.97 15.44
C ARG A 199 -1.58 -9.51 16.56
N TYR A 200 -1.12 -10.57 17.20
CA TYR A 200 -1.86 -11.18 18.30
C TYR A 200 -0.96 -11.53 19.47
N SER A 201 -1.57 -11.55 20.64
CA SER A 201 -0.98 -12.11 21.85
C SER A 201 -2.05 -12.68 22.76
N PHE A 202 -1.72 -13.73 23.50
CA PHE A 202 -2.57 -14.27 24.56
C PHE A 202 -1.71 -14.95 25.64
N SER A 203 -2.25 -14.96 26.86
CA SER A 203 -1.72 -15.73 27.97
C SER A 203 -2.90 -16.21 28.82
N THR A 204 -3.06 -17.51 28.95
CA THR A 204 -4.18 -18.14 29.63
C THR A 204 -3.73 -19.35 30.43
N GLN A 205 -4.39 -19.60 31.55
CA GLN A 205 -4.21 -20.83 32.32
C GLN A 205 -5.52 -21.61 32.28
N LYS A 206 -5.46 -22.88 31.88
CA LYS A 206 -6.61 -23.79 31.90
C LYS A 206 -6.42 -24.85 32.97
N LYS A 207 -7.31 -24.86 33.96
CA LYS A 207 -7.35 -25.91 34.98
C LYS A 207 -8.12 -27.12 34.43
N TYR A 208 -7.48 -28.28 34.42
CA TYR A 208 -8.12 -29.55 34.09
C TYR A 208 -7.78 -30.58 35.17
N LYS A 209 -8.80 -30.96 35.94
CA LYS A 209 -8.65 -31.81 37.14
C LYS A 209 -7.61 -31.22 38.11
N SER A 210 -6.54 -31.96 38.40
CA SER A 210 -5.43 -31.56 39.28
C SER A 210 -4.29 -30.83 38.54
N LYS A 211 -4.35 -30.70 37.21
CA LYS A 211 -3.31 -30.02 36.42
C LYS A 211 -3.75 -28.63 35.97
N THR A 212 -2.80 -27.69 35.99
CA THR A 212 -2.92 -26.39 35.34
C THR A 212 -2.10 -26.43 34.07
N ILE A 213 -2.71 -26.08 32.94
CA ILE A 213 -2.06 -25.99 31.64
C ILE A 213 -1.93 -24.53 31.27
N ASP A 214 -0.70 -24.05 31.21
CA ASP A 214 -0.38 -22.70 30.78
C ASP A 214 -0.28 -22.65 29.26
N MET A 215 -0.98 -21.69 28.65
CA MET A 215 -0.99 -21.46 27.22
C MET A 215 -0.71 -19.98 26.95
N SER A 216 0.39 -19.70 26.27
CA SER A 216 0.73 -18.37 25.78
C SER A 216 1.15 -18.46 24.32
N GLY A 217 0.88 -17.40 23.58
CA GLY A 217 1.32 -17.28 22.19
C GLY A 217 1.30 -15.82 21.77
N GLU A 218 2.24 -15.45 20.92
CA GLU A 218 2.31 -14.16 20.26
C GLU A 218 2.72 -14.36 18.81
N GLY A 219 2.29 -13.46 17.93
CA GLY A 219 2.68 -13.52 16.54
C GLY A 219 1.99 -12.51 15.67
N GLU A 220 2.17 -12.69 14.38
CA GLU A 220 1.62 -11.85 13.32
C GLU A 220 1.16 -12.72 12.16
N GLY A 221 0.27 -12.20 11.34
CA GLY A 221 -0.20 -12.86 10.14
C GLY A 221 -0.96 -11.91 9.23
N CYS A 222 -1.45 -12.45 8.11
CA CYS A 222 -2.24 -11.69 7.16
C CYS A 222 -3.45 -12.47 6.65
N ILE A 223 -4.54 -11.74 6.39
CA ILE A 223 -5.71 -12.23 5.67
C ILE A 223 -5.81 -11.47 4.36
N ASP A 224 -5.97 -12.20 3.25
CA ASP A 224 -6.19 -11.60 1.94
C ASP A 224 -7.50 -10.80 1.94
N GLY A 225 -7.41 -9.50 1.61
CA GLY A 225 -8.55 -8.59 1.63
C GLY A 225 -9.55 -8.81 0.50
N LEU A 226 -9.25 -9.68 -0.47
CA LEU A 226 -10.11 -10.05 -1.59
C LEU A 226 -10.71 -11.45 -1.42
N THR A 227 -9.97 -12.43 -0.88
CA THR A 227 -10.40 -13.83 -0.80
C THR A 227 -10.73 -14.31 0.61
N SER A 228 -10.36 -13.56 1.66
CA SER A 228 -10.44 -13.97 3.07
C SER A 228 -9.55 -15.17 3.43
N GLU A 229 -8.59 -15.52 2.57
CA GLU A 229 -7.66 -16.60 2.86
C GLU A 229 -6.54 -16.13 3.81
N PRO A 230 -6.25 -16.90 4.88
CA PRO A 230 -5.10 -16.62 5.72
C PRO A 230 -3.81 -16.97 4.98
N SER A 231 -2.81 -16.12 5.12
CA SER A 231 -1.48 -16.32 4.58
C SER A 231 -0.45 -16.27 5.70
N GLY A 232 0.49 -17.22 5.67
CA GLY A 232 1.64 -17.24 6.59
C GLY A 232 2.74 -16.26 6.22
N LYS A 233 2.54 -15.42 5.18
CA LYS A 233 3.51 -14.39 4.80
C LYS A 233 3.58 -13.31 5.87
N LYS A 234 4.81 -12.89 6.14
CA LYS A 234 5.13 -11.79 7.05
C LYS A 234 5.58 -10.60 6.21
N TYR A 235 5.14 -9.42 6.62
CA TYR A 235 5.49 -8.17 5.97
C TYR A 235 6.19 -7.28 6.99
N SER A 236 7.40 -6.83 6.66
CA SER A 236 8.15 -5.83 7.41
C SER A 236 8.09 -4.49 6.69
N ASP A 237 8.56 -3.44 7.37
CA ASP A 237 8.81 -2.13 6.77
C ASP A 237 7.58 -1.48 6.13
N ILE A 238 6.39 -1.70 6.73
CA ILE A 238 5.14 -1.06 6.29
C ILE A 238 5.32 0.46 6.37
N LEU A 239 5.15 1.13 5.24
CA LEU A 239 5.26 2.56 5.11
C LEU A 239 3.86 3.17 5.05
N ASP A 240 3.62 4.22 5.84
CA ASP A 240 2.38 5.00 5.77
C ASP A 240 2.24 5.78 4.45
N ASN A 241 3.34 5.90 3.71
CA ASN A 241 3.38 6.59 2.44
C ASN A 241 4.16 5.80 1.40
N THR A 242 3.64 5.75 0.19
CA THR A 242 4.28 5.04 -0.93
C THR A 242 4.41 5.93 -2.15
N PHE A 243 5.55 5.84 -2.81
CA PHE A 243 5.79 6.49 -4.11
C PHE A 243 5.28 5.57 -5.21
N VAL A 244 4.39 6.08 -6.05
CA VAL A 244 3.80 5.33 -7.15
C VAL A 244 3.98 6.07 -8.47
N PRO A 245 4.07 5.37 -9.61
CA PRO A 245 4.00 6.02 -10.91
C PRO A 245 2.74 6.89 -11.04
N THR A 246 2.87 8.06 -11.65
CA THR A 246 1.76 9.00 -11.91
C THR A 246 0.63 8.43 -12.78
N ARG A 247 0.88 7.31 -13.48
CA ARG A 247 -0.05 6.70 -14.44
C ARG A 247 -0.06 5.20 -14.26
N ASN A 248 -1.19 4.59 -14.63
CA ASN A 248 -1.38 3.14 -14.69
C ASN A 248 -1.17 2.42 -13.35
N TYR A 249 -1.60 3.04 -12.26
CA TYR A 249 -1.77 2.36 -10.98
C TYR A 249 -3.25 2.24 -10.59
N GLU A 250 -3.54 1.30 -9.71
CA GLU A 250 -4.86 1.08 -9.12
C GLU A 250 -4.71 0.71 -7.65
N ILE A 251 -5.53 1.33 -6.79
CA ILE A 251 -5.67 0.93 -5.40
C ILE A 251 -6.95 0.10 -5.31
N VAL A 252 -6.78 -1.20 -5.06
CA VAL A 252 -7.91 -2.13 -5.00
C VAL A 252 -8.54 -2.03 -3.61
N LYS A 253 -9.87 -1.84 -3.56
CA LYS A 253 -10.60 -1.81 -2.30
C LYS A 253 -10.73 -3.24 -1.74
N PRO A 254 -10.65 -3.43 -0.41
CA PRO A 254 -10.91 -4.73 0.19
C PRO A 254 -12.35 -5.16 -0.09
N ALA A 255 -12.52 -6.41 -0.53
CA ALA A 255 -13.82 -7.05 -0.65
C ALA A 255 -14.26 -7.67 0.68
N VAL A 256 -13.31 -8.03 1.54
CA VAL A 256 -13.52 -8.59 2.87
C VAL A 256 -13.47 -7.46 3.90
N GLU A 257 -14.51 -7.35 4.72
CA GLU A 257 -14.55 -6.35 5.78
C GLU A 257 -13.62 -6.72 6.95
N LYS A 258 -13.17 -5.70 7.69
CA LYS A 258 -12.29 -5.88 8.87
C LYS A 258 -12.84 -6.89 9.87
N LYS A 259 -14.15 -6.89 10.10
CA LYS A 259 -14.83 -7.79 11.06
C LYS A 259 -14.69 -9.25 10.65
N ASP A 260 -14.94 -9.55 9.38
CA ASP A 260 -14.86 -10.91 8.84
C ASP A 260 -13.41 -11.39 8.79
N ALA A 261 -12.49 -10.51 8.39
CA ALA A 261 -11.06 -10.79 8.44
C ALA A 261 -10.57 -11.07 9.88
N SER A 262 -11.06 -10.30 10.86
CA SER A 262 -10.74 -10.49 12.28
C SER A 262 -11.24 -11.83 12.80
N ALA A 263 -12.47 -12.22 12.44
CA ALA A 263 -13.01 -13.54 12.79
C ALA A 263 -12.16 -14.67 12.18
N ARG A 264 -11.75 -14.50 10.91
CA ARG A 264 -10.91 -15.49 10.24
C ARG A 264 -9.50 -15.60 10.82
N ALA A 265 -8.90 -14.46 11.17
CA ALA A 265 -7.62 -14.43 11.87
C ALA A 265 -7.71 -15.13 13.23
N LEU A 266 -8.78 -14.88 13.99
CA LEU A 266 -9.01 -15.52 15.29
C LEU A 266 -9.14 -17.04 15.15
N GLU A 267 -9.90 -17.53 14.16
CA GLU A 267 -9.99 -18.96 13.85
C GLU A 267 -8.62 -19.58 13.54
N ALA A 268 -7.81 -18.90 12.72
CA ALA A 268 -6.46 -19.36 12.38
C ALA A 268 -5.55 -19.39 13.61
N ILE A 269 -5.56 -18.34 14.44
CA ILE A 269 -4.77 -18.25 15.68
C ILE A 269 -5.12 -19.40 16.63
N ILE A 270 -6.42 -19.63 16.87
CA ILE A 270 -6.88 -20.70 17.76
C ILE A 270 -6.43 -22.06 17.23
N ARG A 271 -6.64 -22.32 15.94
CA ARG A 271 -6.24 -23.58 15.30
C ARG A 271 -4.74 -23.81 15.41
N ASP A 272 -3.93 -22.81 15.06
CA ASP A 272 -2.46 -22.94 14.99
C ASP A 272 -1.84 -23.03 16.40
N ASN A 273 -2.54 -22.56 17.43
CA ASN A 273 -2.12 -22.67 18.84
C ASN A 273 -2.89 -23.76 19.62
N THR A 274 -3.62 -24.63 18.92
CA THR A 274 -4.24 -25.81 19.54
C THR A 274 -3.22 -26.93 19.64
N ARG A 275 -3.05 -27.50 20.84
CA ARG A 275 -2.10 -28.59 21.09
C ARG A 275 -2.73 -29.74 21.85
N GLU A 276 -2.22 -30.93 21.61
CA GLU A 276 -2.59 -32.14 22.34
C GLU A 276 -1.63 -32.37 23.50
N GLU A 277 -2.18 -32.54 24.70
CA GLU A 277 -1.43 -32.79 25.91
C GLU A 277 -1.82 -34.15 26.49
N ARG A 278 -0.82 -34.95 26.87
CA ARG A 278 -1.03 -36.21 27.59
C ARG A 278 -1.07 -35.93 29.08
N ILE A 279 -2.24 -36.15 29.66
CA ILE A 279 -2.49 -35.99 31.09
C ILE A 279 -2.49 -37.36 31.74
N ASN A 280 -1.73 -37.49 32.83
CA ASN A 280 -1.75 -38.66 33.68
C ASN A 280 -2.38 -38.32 35.03
N GLU A 281 -3.14 -39.27 35.56
CA GLU A 281 -3.78 -39.19 36.85
C GLU A 281 -3.60 -40.52 37.59
N MET A 282 -3.37 -40.45 38.89
CA MET A 282 -3.29 -41.62 39.75
C MET A 282 -4.66 -41.85 40.39
N ILE A 283 -5.25 -43.02 40.17
CA ILE A 283 -6.52 -43.43 40.76
C ILE A 283 -6.24 -44.71 41.55
N GLY A 284 -6.14 -44.59 42.88
CA GLY A 284 -5.61 -45.66 43.73
C GLY A 284 -4.16 -45.98 43.33
N ASP A 285 -3.87 -47.26 43.06
CA ASP A 285 -2.54 -47.72 42.64
C ASP A 285 -2.37 -47.75 41.10
N THR A 286 -3.36 -47.26 40.35
CA THR A 286 -3.35 -47.27 38.88
C THR A 286 -3.04 -45.89 38.30
N ILE A 287 -2.14 -45.82 37.30
CA ILE A 287 -1.90 -44.60 36.51
C ILE A 287 -2.74 -44.65 35.24
N VAL A 288 -3.68 -43.72 35.11
CA VAL A 288 -4.50 -43.54 33.91
C VAL A 288 -3.91 -42.43 33.05
N PHE A 289 -3.75 -42.69 31.76
CA PHE A 289 -3.33 -41.68 30.78
C PHE A 289 -4.51 -41.28 29.89
N GLN A 290 -4.73 -39.97 29.75
CA GLN A 290 -5.74 -39.39 28.89
C GLN A 290 -5.09 -38.37 27.96
N GLN A 291 -5.42 -38.42 26.68
CA GLN A 291 -5.02 -37.42 25.69
C GLN A 291 -6.13 -36.36 25.61
N LYS A 292 -5.75 -35.08 25.77
CA LYS A 292 -6.71 -33.97 25.75
C LYS A 292 -6.19 -32.83 24.88
N VAL A 293 -7.07 -32.28 24.05
CA VAL A 293 -6.80 -31.12 23.21
C VAL A 293 -7.06 -29.84 24.01
N PHE A 294 -6.10 -28.91 23.95
CA PHE A 294 -6.20 -27.59 24.53
C PHE A 294 -6.02 -26.52 23.45
N ALA A 295 -6.95 -25.57 23.39
CA ALA A 295 -6.93 -24.43 22.48
C ALA A 295 -7.02 -23.12 23.29
N PRO A 296 -6.51 -21.98 22.81
CA PRO A 296 -6.70 -20.69 23.46
C PRO A 296 -8.19 -20.34 23.62
N ASP A 297 -8.54 -19.55 24.64
CA ASP A 297 -9.87 -18.95 24.71
C ASP A 297 -9.96 -17.80 23.71
N PRO A 298 -10.93 -17.78 22.77
CA PRO A 298 -11.12 -16.68 21.84
C PRO A 298 -11.14 -15.29 22.50
N GLN A 299 -11.71 -15.17 23.70
CA GLN A 299 -11.83 -13.88 24.40
C GLN A 299 -10.53 -13.41 25.05
N ALA A 300 -9.57 -14.32 25.24
CA ALA A 300 -8.26 -13.99 25.82
C ALA A 300 -7.23 -13.60 24.76
N VAL A 301 -7.57 -13.72 23.47
CA VAL A 301 -6.70 -13.30 22.37
C VAL A 301 -6.86 -11.80 22.14
N THR A 302 -5.78 -11.06 22.39
CA THR A 302 -5.67 -9.67 21.94
C THR A 302 -5.30 -9.69 20.47
N LEU A 303 -6.09 -9.04 19.61
CA LEU A 303 -5.89 -8.99 18.17
C LEU A 303 -5.93 -7.53 17.70
N GLU A 304 -4.81 -7.06 17.16
CA GLU A 304 -4.69 -5.76 16.51
C GLU A 304 -4.64 -5.99 15.00
N MET A 305 -5.43 -5.23 14.23
CA MET A 305 -5.56 -5.44 12.78
C MET A 305 -5.60 -4.11 12.03
N GLU A 306 -4.83 -4.04 10.95
CA GLU A 306 -4.62 -2.88 10.11
C GLU A 306 -4.76 -3.26 8.63
N LEU A 307 -5.19 -2.31 7.81
CA LEU A 307 -5.26 -2.49 6.36
C LEU A 307 -3.94 -2.00 5.75
N ILE A 308 -3.20 -2.92 5.13
CA ILE A 308 -2.02 -2.60 4.35
C ILE A 308 -2.24 -2.98 2.89
N HIS A 309 -1.35 -2.51 2.01
CA HIS A 309 -1.40 -2.83 0.60
C HIS A 309 -0.10 -3.47 0.13
N ILE A 310 -0.21 -4.45 -0.75
CA ILE A 310 0.94 -5.06 -1.43
C ILE A 310 0.99 -4.56 -2.87
N PRO A 311 2.09 -3.93 -3.30
CA PRO A 311 2.25 -3.50 -4.68
C PRO A 311 2.50 -4.73 -5.56
N VAL A 312 1.73 -4.87 -6.62
CA VAL A 312 1.77 -5.99 -7.57
C VAL A 312 1.75 -5.44 -8.99
N TRP A 313 2.75 -5.77 -9.79
CA TRP A 313 2.73 -5.52 -11.22
C TRP A 313 1.88 -6.57 -11.92
N GLU A 314 0.77 -6.14 -12.50
CA GLU A 314 0.00 -6.93 -13.45
C GLU A 314 0.55 -6.67 -14.87
N ILE A 315 1.02 -7.73 -15.52
CA ILE A 315 1.58 -7.68 -16.87
C ILE A 315 0.75 -8.59 -17.76
N GLU A 316 0.07 -7.99 -18.73
CA GLU A 316 -0.75 -8.71 -19.71
C GLU A 316 0.08 -9.05 -20.94
N GLY A 317 0.18 -10.34 -21.24
CA GLY A 317 0.75 -10.86 -22.48
C GLY A 317 -0.31 -11.26 -23.50
N ASP A 318 0.11 -11.95 -24.55
CA ASP A 318 -0.84 -12.44 -25.55
C ASP A 318 -1.88 -13.41 -24.99
N ASN A 319 -1.43 -14.38 -24.17
CA ASN A 319 -2.26 -15.52 -23.75
C ASN A 319 -2.46 -15.64 -22.23
N LYS A 320 -1.77 -14.84 -21.42
CA LYS A 320 -1.84 -14.92 -19.95
C LYS A 320 -1.53 -13.57 -19.28
N ILE A 321 -1.94 -13.48 -18.03
CA ILE A 321 -1.65 -12.35 -17.15
C ILE A 321 -0.68 -12.84 -16.07
N LEU A 322 0.42 -12.11 -15.90
CA LEU A 322 1.41 -12.35 -14.86
C LEU A 322 1.23 -11.31 -13.77
N GLU A 323 1.23 -11.75 -12.52
CA GLU A 323 1.30 -10.89 -11.35
C GLU A 323 2.67 -11.05 -10.71
N ILE A 324 3.40 -9.94 -10.56
CA ILE A 324 4.70 -9.90 -9.90
C ILE A 324 4.55 -9.04 -8.65
N ASN A 325 4.74 -9.64 -7.48
CA ASN A 325 4.82 -8.88 -6.24
C ASN A 325 6.03 -7.93 -6.32
N ALA A 326 5.77 -6.64 -6.28
CA ALA A 326 6.79 -5.62 -6.49
C ALA A 326 7.63 -5.34 -5.23
N HIS A 327 7.29 -5.97 -4.11
CA HIS A 327 8.08 -5.93 -2.88
C HIS A 327 9.21 -6.98 -2.87
N ASP A 328 8.89 -8.22 -3.26
CA ASP A 328 9.80 -9.39 -3.13
C ASP A 328 10.11 -10.10 -4.46
N GLY A 329 9.43 -9.75 -5.55
CA GLY A 329 9.61 -10.36 -6.88
C GLY A 329 8.88 -11.68 -7.08
N HIS A 330 8.07 -12.14 -6.12
CA HIS A 330 7.32 -13.38 -6.26
C HIS A 330 6.34 -13.31 -7.44
N ILE A 331 6.34 -14.34 -8.28
CA ILE A 331 5.53 -14.42 -9.49
C ILE A 331 4.30 -15.32 -9.28
N SER A 332 3.14 -14.87 -9.73
CA SER A 332 1.89 -15.64 -9.77
C SER A 332 1.24 -15.54 -11.15
N GLU A 333 0.68 -16.65 -11.64
CA GLU A 333 0.11 -16.73 -13.00
C GLU A 333 -1.42 -16.81 -12.96
N LYS A 334 -2.10 -15.98 -13.75
CA LYS A 334 -3.54 -16.07 -13.98
C LYS A 334 -3.81 -16.44 -15.44
N ASN A 335 -4.45 -17.59 -15.65
CA ASN A 335 -4.91 -17.99 -16.98
C ASN A 335 -6.11 -17.14 -17.39
N ARG A 336 -6.06 -16.57 -18.59
CA ARG A 336 -7.18 -15.82 -19.18
C ARG A 336 -8.30 -16.84 -19.46
N LYS A 337 -9.36 -16.87 -18.63
CA LYS A 337 -10.55 -17.68 -18.96
C LYS A 337 -11.08 -17.21 -20.32
N GLY A 338 -11.16 -18.15 -21.26
CA GLY A 338 -11.36 -17.90 -22.68
C GLY A 338 -12.64 -17.15 -23.00
N ARG A 339 -12.48 -16.21 -23.93
CA ARG A 339 -13.51 -15.68 -24.82
C ARG A 339 -14.30 -16.84 -25.42
N VAL A 340 -15.62 -16.83 -25.27
CA VAL A 340 -16.52 -17.75 -25.98
C VAL A 340 -16.38 -17.46 -27.48
N GLU A 341 -15.80 -18.38 -28.24
CA GLU A 341 -15.91 -18.35 -29.69
C GLU A 341 -17.29 -18.86 -30.11
N PRO A 342 -17.95 -18.22 -31.10
CA PRO A 342 -19.24 -18.66 -31.60
C PRO A 342 -19.11 -20.00 -32.31
N ALA A 343 -20.10 -20.86 -32.06
CA ALA A 343 -20.23 -22.22 -32.59
C ALA A 343 -19.88 -22.35 -34.08
N GLY A 344 -18.71 -22.91 -34.36
CA GLY A 344 -18.28 -23.34 -35.69
C GLY A 344 -18.25 -24.87 -35.76
N LYS A 345 -19.32 -25.42 -36.35
CA LYS A 345 -19.46 -26.75 -36.99
C LYS A 345 -18.73 -27.93 -36.34
N GLY A 346 -19.51 -28.75 -35.64
CA GLY A 346 -19.08 -30.05 -35.14
C GLY A 346 -18.55 -30.98 -36.23
N HIS A 347 -17.42 -31.61 -35.93
CA HIS A 347 -17.09 -32.93 -36.43
C HIS A 347 -17.33 -33.92 -35.29
N ILE A 348 -18.26 -34.83 -35.56
CA ILE A 348 -18.57 -35.98 -34.72
C ILE A 348 -17.38 -36.93 -34.85
N ILE A 349 -16.70 -37.20 -33.75
CA ILE A 349 -15.97 -38.46 -33.60
C ILE A 349 -16.30 -39.01 -32.23
N ASP A 350 -16.91 -40.18 -32.28
CA ASP A 350 -17.38 -41.03 -31.22
C ASP A 350 -16.17 -41.73 -30.57
N SER A 351 -16.08 -41.72 -29.24
CA SER A 351 -15.43 -42.80 -28.49
C SER A 351 -15.73 -42.68 -27.00
N ASP A 352 -16.58 -43.60 -26.56
CA ASP A 352 -16.73 -44.14 -25.21
C ASP A 352 -15.45 -44.12 -24.37
N GLU A 353 -15.56 -43.64 -23.13
CA GLU A 353 -15.01 -44.34 -21.96
C GLU A 353 -15.63 -43.80 -20.66
N ARG A 354 -16.47 -44.63 -20.03
CA ARG A 354 -17.04 -44.41 -18.69
C ARG A 354 -15.99 -44.78 -17.64
N VAL A 355 -15.58 -43.82 -16.81
CA VAL A 355 -14.84 -44.10 -15.57
C VAL A 355 -15.78 -43.92 -14.37
N THR A 356 -16.05 -45.04 -13.71
CA THR A 356 -16.81 -45.18 -12.46
C THR A 356 -15.97 -44.78 -11.26
N TYR A 357 -16.47 -43.87 -10.43
CA TYR A 357 -15.91 -43.58 -9.11
C TYR A 357 -16.37 -44.63 -8.10
N LYS A 358 -15.42 -45.32 -7.46
CA LYS A 358 -15.65 -46.18 -6.29
C LYS A 358 -15.60 -45.34 -5.02
N GLU A 359 -16.68 -45.36 -4.25
CA GLU A 359 -16.71 -44.84 -2.88
C GLU A 359 -15.87 -45.72 -1.93
N PRO A 360 -15.15 -45.14 -0.95
CA PRO A 360 -14.49 -45.89 0.10
C PRO A 360 -15.48 -46.29 1.20
N ARG A 361 -15.63 -47.61 1.40
CA ARG A 361 -16.33 -48.20 2.55
C ARG A 361 -15.51 -48.03 3.83
N SER A 362 -15.95 -47.19 4.77
CA SER A 362 -15.60 -47.34 6.18
C SER A 362 -16.70 -48.17 6.87
N LYS A 363 -16.34 -49.37 7.33
CA LYS A 363 -17.18 -50.19 8.21
C LYS A 363 -17.00 -49.67 9.64
N ILE A 364 -18.06 -49.15 10.23
CA ILE A 364 -18.23 -49.05 11.68
C ILE A 364 -19.31 -50.09 12.03
N THR A 365 -18.95 -51.10 12.80
CA THR A 365 -19.89 -52.02 13.44
C THR A 365 -20.06 -51.58 14.89
N TYR A 366 -21.25 -51.11 15.22
CA TYR A 366 -21.81 -51.23 16.57
C TYR A 366 -22.70 -52.46 16.56
N ASP A 367 -22.55 -53.32 17.57
CA ASP A 367 -23.66 -54.14 18.04
C ASP A 367 -23.56 -54.29 19.56
N ASP A 368 -24.75 -54.25 20.13
CA ASP A 368 -25.09 -53.96 21.50
C ASP A 368 -24.91 -55.14 22.47
N ALA A 369 -25.02 -54.75 23.74
CA ALA A 369 -25.19 -55.51 24.97
C ALA A 369 -25.86 -56.89 24.88
N GLU A 370 -25.37 -57.82 25.71
CA GLU A 370 -26.23 -58.71 26.47
C GLU A 370 -25.79 -58.82 27.94
N PHE A 371 -26.82 -58.83 28.79
CA PHE A 371 -26.84 -59.12 30.21
C PHE A 371 -26.21 -60.49 30.54
N VAL A 372 -25.46 -60.57 31.65
CA VAL A 372 -25.74 -61.33 32.90
C VAL A 372 -24.75 -60.89 33.96
#